data_AF-A0A953YMV2-F1
#
_entry.id   AF-A0A953YMV2-F1
#
_cell.length_a   1.000
_cell.length_b   1.000
_cell.length_c   1.000
_cell.angle_alpha   90.00
_cell.angle_beta   90.00
_cell.angle_gamma   90.00
#
_symmetry.space_group_name_H-M   'P 1'
#
loop_
_entity.id
_entity.type
_entity.pdbx_description
1 polymer ?
#
loop_
_entity_poly.entity_id
_entity_poly.type
_entity_poly.pdbx_seq_one_letter_code
_entity_poly.pdbx_strand_id
1 'polypeptide(L)'
;MGSRRGNRPVAPDDAQRRPAFGADEPGFTASDLVIRIPALTRAVTNGEALRLFADHPEWPCLAVVDSANRVLGMMDRTSLTMTFARPILRDLYNRRSVIRLMHQDCLIVELDTGL
;
A
#
# COMPACT_ATOMS: atom_id res chain seq x y z
N MET A 1 35.19 -54.21 24.01
CA MET A 1 35.68 -53.45 22.83
C MET A 1 34.48 -53.12 21.96
N GLY A 2 34.06 -51.90 21.67
CA GLY A 2 34.78 -50.63 21.66
C GLY A 2 34.93 -50.13 20.21
N SER A 3 33.90 -49.49 19.64
CA SER A 3 34.08 -48.32 18.77
C SER A 3 32.76 -47.59 18.51
N ARG A 4 32.72 -46.32 18.94
CA ARG A 4 31.67 -45.33 18.75
C ARG A 4 31.94 -44.54 17.46
N ARG A 5 30.94 -44.36 16.61
CA ARG A 5 30.73 -43.17 15.77
C ARG A 5 29.21 -42.98 15.75
N GLY A 6 28.62 -41.98 16.40
CA GLY A 6 28.84 -40.56 16.18
C GLY A 6 27.60 -40.01 15.47
N ASN A 7 26.43 -40.11 16.12
CA ASN A 7 25.16 -39.60 15.62
C ASN A 7 25.20 -38.07 15.69
N ARG A 8 25.32 -37.38 14.55
CA ARG A 8 25.22 -35.91 14.49
C ARG A 8 23.74 -35.53 14.61
N PRO A 9 23.37 -34.59 15.49
CA PRO A 9 22.05 -34.00 15.45
C PRO A 9 21.91 -33.17 14.17
N VAL A 10 20.88 -33.46 13.38
CA VAL A 10 20.37 -32.55 12.35
C VAL A 10 19.73 -31.37 13.08
N ALA A 11 20.30 -30.18 12.93
CA ALA A 11 19.76 -28.93 13.46
C ALA A 11 18.40 -28.62 12.80
N PRO A 12 17.46 -27.97 13.49
CA PRO A 12 16.20 -27.59 12.89
C PRO A 12 16.38 -26.33 12.03
N ASP A 13 15.59 -26.31 10.96
CA ASP A 13 14.90 -25.13 10.43
C ASP A 13 15.72 -24.06 9.69
N ASP A 14 15.95 -24.30 8.38
CA ASP A 14 16.26 -23.26 7.39
C ASP A 14 14.99 -22.82 6.64
N ALA A 15 13.85 -22.73 7.34
CA ALA A 15 12.70 -21.98 6.82
C ALA A 15 13.14 -20.53 6.57
N GLN A 16 13.23 -20.19 5.29
CA GLN A 16 12.95 -18.86 4.79
C GLN A 16 13.66 -17.73 5.55
N ARG A 17 14.98 -17.58 5.34
CA ARG A 17 15.68 -16.34 5.69
C ARG A 17 15.03 -15.17 4.96
N ARG A 18 14.13 -14.47 5.65
CA ARG A 18 13.65 -13.14 5.28
C ARG A 18 14.90 -12.23 5.21
N PRO A 19 15.14 -11.48 4.13
CA PRO A 19 16.15 -10.44 4.20
C PRO A 19 15.67 -9.41 5.23
N ALA A 20 16.27 -9.42 6.40
CA ALA A 20 16.17 -8.32 7.34
C ALA A 20 16.98 -7.17 6.72
N PHE A 21 16.29 -6.16 6.19
CA PHE A 21 16.93 -4.87 5.96
C PHE A 21 17.33 -4.34 7.35
N GLY A 22 18.64 -4.33 7.63
CA GLY A 22 19.29 -3.67 8.77
C GLY A 22 18.79 -4.06 10.16
N ALA A 23 19.35 -5.13 10.76
CA ALA A 23 19.01 -5.51 12.14
C ALA A 23 19.89 -4.85 13.24
N ASP A 24 20.87 -4.01 12.90
CA ASP A 24 21.92 -3.60 13.88
C ASP A 24 22.30 -2.10 13.87
N GLU A 25 21.61 -1.24 13.12
CA GLU A 25 21.64 0.22 13.35
C GLU A 25 20.20 0.70 13.58
N PRO A 26 19.96 1.80 14.33
CA PRO A 26 18.64 2.44 14.37
C PRO A 26 18.33 3.04 12.98
N GLY A 27 18.00 2.16 12.04
CA GLY A 27 17.62 2.50 10.68
C GLY A 27 16.23 3.11 10.66
N PHE A 28 15.99 3.98 9.69
CA PHE A 28 14.66 4.52 9.46
C PHE A 28 13.69 3.39 9.13
N THR A 29 12.49 3.48 9.67
CA THR A 29 11.37 2.59 9.36
C THR A 29 10.37 3.31 8.47
N ALA A 30 9.47 2.56 7.81
CA ALA A 30 8.35 3.13 7.09
C ALA A 30 7.50 4.08 7.97
N SER A 31 7.43 3.81 9.29
CA SER A 31 6.74 4.66 10.25
C SER A 31 7.31 6.08 10.37
N ASP A 32 8.61 6.25 10.11
CA ASP A 32 9.28 7.55 10.18
C ASP A 32 8.98 8.44 8.96
N LEU A 33 8.57 7.83 7.84
CA LEU A 33 8.26 8.53 6.59
C LEU A 33 6.75 8.60 6.29
N VAL A 34 5.90 8.01 7.13
CA VAL A 34 4.47 7.88 6.84
C VAL A 34 3.77 9.25 6.83
N ILE A 35 3.05 9.54 5.75
CA ILE A 35 2.17 10.70 5.67
C ILE A 35 0.76 10.25 6.11
N ARG A 36 0.26 10.82 7.22
CA ARG A 36 -1.06 10.48 7.75
C ARG A 36 -2.16 11.31 7.09
N ILE A 37 -2.81 10.72 6.10
CA ILE A 37 -3.91 11.32 5.32
C ILE A 37 -5.13 10.38 5.34
N PRO A 38 -6.35 10.91 5.15
CA PRO A 38 -7.56 10.09 5.17
C PRO A 38 -7.57 9.05 4.04
N ALA A 39 -8.28 7.94 4.27
CA ALA A 39 -8.59 6.97 3.23
C ALA A 39 -9.95 7.27 2.58
N LEU A 40 -10.10 6.88 1.32
CA LEU A 40 -11.36 6.90 0.60
C LEU A 40 -12.12 5.60 0.86
N THR A 41 -13.44 5.66 0.95
CA THR A 41 -14.28 4.46 0.97
C THR A 41 -14.87 4.19 -0.40
N ARG A 42 -15.39 2.98 -0.63
CA ARG A 42 -16.09 2.61 -1.88
C ARG A 42 -17.32 3.50 -2.17
N ALA A 43 -17.87 4.19 -1.17
CA ALA A 43 -18.99 5.10 -1.36
C ALA A 43 -18.60 6.40 -2.05
N VAL A 44 -17.31 6.78 -1.98
CA VAL A 44 -16.79 7.99 -2.62
C VAL A 44 -16.82 7.83 -4.14
N THR A 45 -17.28 8.87 -4.83
CA THR A 45 -17.26 8.97 -6.28
C THR A 45 -15.93 9.54 -6.79
N ASN A 46 -15.60 9.27 -8.05
CA ASN A 46 -14.40 9.84 -8.68
C ASN A 46 -14.43 11.38 -8.71
N GLY A 47 -15.62 11.98 -8.85
CA GLY A 47 -15.79 13.43 -8.81
C GLY A 47 -15.50 14.02 -7.43
N GLU A 48 -15.92 13.36 -6.35
CA GLU A 48 -15.58 13.75 -4.98
C GLU A 48 -14.08 13.57 -4.71
N ALA A 49 -13.48 12.46 -5.15
CA ALA A 49 -12.04 12.24 -5.04
C ALA A 49 -11.23 13.32 -5.79
N LEU A 50 -11.68 13.73 -6.99
CA LEU A 50 -11.03 14.80 -7.74
C LEU A 50 -11.10 16.15 -6.99
N ARG A 51 -12.24 16.45 -6.35
CA ARG A 51 -12.37 17.65 -5.49
C ARG A 51 -11.44 17.59 -4.29
N LEU A 52 -11.36 16.44 -3.61
CA LEU A 52 -10.42 16.26 -2.49
C LEU A 52 -8.97 16.54 -2.91
N PHE A 53 -8.53 16.05 -4.08
CA PHE A 53 -7.18 16.37 -4.57
C PHE A 53 -7.00 17.81 -5.03
N ALA A 54 -8.07 18.51 -5.39
CA ALA A 54 -8.02 19.94 -5.72
C ALA A 54 -7.93 20.80 -4.45
N ASP A 55 -8.66 20.40 -3.41
CA ASP A 55 -8.67 21.07 -2.10
C ASP A 55 -7.39 20.80 -1.31
N HIS A 56 -6.71 19.67 -1.58
CA HIS A 56 -5.44 19.26 -0.95
C HIS A 56 -4.36 18.92 -2.00
N PRO A 57 -3.76 19.93 -2.65
CA PRO A 57 -2.76 19.72 -3.70
C PRO A 57 -1.50 18.95 -3.27
N GLU A 58 -1.21 18.93 -1.97
CA GLU A 58 -0.08 18.22 -1.37
C GLU A 58 -0.30 16.70 -1.25
N TRP A 59 -1.52 16.19 -1.43
CA TRP A 59 -1.80 14.76 -1.36
C TRP A 59 -1.55 14.08 -2.71
N PRO A 60 -0.54 13.20 -2.83
CA PRO A 60 -0.20 12.56 -4.09
C PRO A 60 -1.17 11.43 -4.45
N CYS A 61 -1.63 10.71 -3.44
CA CYS A 61 -2.54 9.57 -3.55
C CYS A 61 -3.33 9.37 -2.25
N LEU A 62 -4.41 8.60 -2.33
CA LEU A 62 -5.20 8.19 -1.17
C LEU A 62 -5.49 6.69 -1.28
N ALA A 63 -5.36 5.96 -0.17
CA ALA A 63 -5.79 4.56 -0.11
C ALA A 63 -7.31 4.48 -0.25
N VAL A 64 -7.80 3.45 -0.93
CA VAL A 64 -9.22 3.10 -0.98
C VAL A 64 -9.43 1.89 -0.08
N VAL A 65 -10.33 1.98 0.90
CA VAL A 65 -10.58 0.94 1.89
C VAL A 65 -12.04 0.48 1.90
N ASP A 66 -12.28 -0.72 2.43
CA ASP A 66 -13.62 -1.21 2.75
C ASP A 66 -14.11 -0.76 4.14
N SER A 67 -15.29 -1.23 4.55
CA SER A 67 -15.88 -0.92 5.87
C SER A 67 -15.11 -1.50 7.06
N ALA A 68 -14.24 -2.49 6.82
CA ALA A 68 -13.36 -3.08 7.83
C ALA A 68 -11.95 -2.48 7.78
N ASN A 69 -11.77 -1.35 7.08
CA ASN A 69 -10.50 -0.64 6.89
C ASN A 69 -9.42 -1.46 6.18
N ARG A 70 -9.81 -2.43 5.36
CA ARG A 70 -8.88 -3.19 4.51
C ARG A 70 -8.64 -2.45 3.20
N VAL A 71 -7.38 -2.32 2.81
CA VAL A 71 -6.98 -1.67 1.55
C VAL A 71 -7.49 -2.50 0.36
N LEU A 72 -8.24 -1.84 -0.52
CA LEU A 72 -8.74 -2.37 -1.78
C LEU A 72 -7.89 -1.92 -2.97
N GLY A 73 -7.13 -0.84 -2.79
CA GLY A 73 -6.30 -0.21 -3.82
C GLY A 73 -5.90 1.20 -3.42
N MET A 74 -5.37 1.96 -4.38
CA MET A 74 -5.07 3.39 -4.22
C MET A 74 -5.64 4.21 -5.36
N MET A 75 -5.98 5.46 -5.09
CA MET A 75 -6.27 6.46 -6.11
C MET A 75 -5.12 7.44 -6.15
N ASP A 76 -4.50 7.65 -7.31
CA ASP A 76 -3.47 8.67 -7.50
C ASP A 76 -4.05 9.93 -8.18
N ARG A 77 -3.57 11.09 -7.75
CA ARG A 77 -4.02 12.39 -8.26
C ARG A 77 -3.79 12.52 -9.76
N THR A 78 -2.63 12.09 -10.23
CA THR A 78 -2.17 12.29 -11.61
C THR A 78 -3.07 11.55 -12.60
N SER A 79 -3.29 10.24 -12.42
CA SER A 79 -4.09 9.42 -13.31
C SER A 79 -5.57 9.82 -13.29
N LEU A 80 -6.09 10.18 -12.11
CA LEU A 80 -7.45 10.69 -12.00
C LEU A 80 -7.62 12.01 -12.76
N THR A 81 -6.69 12.95 -12.58
CA THR A 81 -6.69 14.24 -13.29
C THR A 81 -6.58 14.04 -14.81
N MET A 82 -5.66 13.18 -15.27
CA MET A 82 -5.52 12.85 -16.70
C MET A 82 -6.77 12.21 -17.27
N THR A 83 -7.42 11.32 -16.52
CA THR A 83 -8.68 10.70 -16.93
C THR A 83 -9.77 11.76 -17.09
N PHE A 84 -9.86 12.71 -16.17
CA PHE A 84 -10.89 13.75 -16.15
C PHE A 84 -10.61 14.92 -17.10
N ALA A 85 -9.39 15.06 -17.61
CA ALA A 85 -9.07 15.98 -18.70
C ALA A 85 -9.76 15.59 -20.02
N ARG A 86 -10.25 14.34 -20.14
CA ARG A 86 -10.99 13.84 -21.30
C ARG A 86 -12.49 13.98 -21.05
N PRO A 87 -13.21 14.88 -21.77
CA PRO A 87 -14.62 15.19 -21.45
C PRO A 87 -15.54 13.97 -21.40
N ILE A 88 -15.42 13.05 -22.35
CA ILE A 88 -16.23 11.82 -22.41
C ILE A 88 -16.00 10.95 -21.17
N LEU A 89 -14.75 10.79 -20.73
CA LEU A 89 -14.44 9.97 -19.56
C LEU A 89 -14.89 10.64 -18.27
N ARG A 90 -14.73 11.97 -18.18
CA ARG A 90 -15.26 12.76 -17.06
C ARG A 90 -16.75 12.51 -16.88
N ASP A 91 -17.54 12.66 -17.93
CA ASP A 91 -18.99 12.48 -17.84
C ASP A 91 -19.38 11.04 -17.49
N LEU A 92 -18.62 10.05 -17.99
CA LEU A 92 -18.85 8.63 -17.71
C LEU A 92 -18.53 8.24 -16.25
N TYR A 93 -17.45 8.79 -15.69
CA TYR A 93 -16.89 8.34 -14.41
C TYR A 93 -17.13 9.27 -13.24
N ASN A 94 -17.53 10.53 -13.45
CA ASN A 94 -17.70 11.53 -12.38
C ASN A 94 -18.57 11.03 -11.22
N ARG A 95 -19.68 10.35 -11.52
CA ARG A 95 -20.61 9.80 -10.51
C ARG A 95 -20.35 8.34 -10.15
N ARG A 96 -19.34 7.71 -10.75
CA ARG A 96 -18.99 6.32 -10.45
C ARG A 96 -18.09 6.26 -9.23
N SER A 97 -18.19 5.18 -8.48
CA SER A 97 -17.34 4.92 -7.33
C SER A 97 -15.85 4.90 -7.71
N VAL A 98 -14.99 5.32 -6.79
CA VAL A 98 -13.52 5.28 -6.91
C VAL A 98 -12.96 3.91 -7.26
N ILE A 99 -13.69 2.84 -6.91
CA ILE A 99 -13.30 1.46 -7.24
C ILE A 99 -13.21 1.15 -8.74
N ARG A 100 -13.71 2.04 -9.61
CA ARG A 100 -13.65 1.88 -11.07
C ARG A 100 -12.37 2.41 -11.69
N LEU A 101 -11.68 3.33 -11.03
CA LEU A 101 -10.46 3.95 -11.55
C LEU A 101 -9.25 3.75 -10.61
N MET A 102 -9.45 3.27 -9.38
CA MET A 102 -8.35 2.98 -8.46
C MET A 102 -7.40 1.93 -9.03
N HIS A 103 -6.12 2.06 -8.73
CA HIS A 103 -5.13 1.01 -8.96
C HIS A 103 -5.27 -0.06 -7.90
N GLN A 104 -5.44 -1.30 -8.34
CA GLN A 104 -5.55 -2.47 -7.45
C GLN A 104 -4.17 -2.98 -7.02
N ASP A 105 -3.14 -2.73 -7.85
CA ASP A 105 -1.77 -3.14 -7.60
C ASP A 105 -1.06 -2.10 -6.72
N CYS A 106 -1.29 -2.18 -5.41
CA CYS A 106 -0.59 -1.38 -4.42
C CYS A 106 0.28 -2.24 -3.51
N LEU A 107 1.52 -1.80 -3.25
CA LEU A 107 2.37 -2.40 -2.24
C LEU A 107 1.93 -1.91 -0.86
N ILE A 108 1.63 -2.85 0.03
CA ILE A 108 1.34 -2.58 1.45
C ILE A 108 2.55 -3.05 2.25
N VAL A 109 3.04 -2.19 3.14
CA VAL A 109 4.17 -2.47 4.03
C VAL A 109 3.74 -2.27 5.47
N GLU A 110 4.33 -3.03 6.38
CA GLU A 110 4.17 -2.82 7.81
C GLU A 110 4.95 -1.58 8.25
N LEU A 111 4.47 -0.88 9.27
CA LEU A 111 5.10 0.36 9.74
C LEU A 111 6.52 0.14 10.27
N ASP A 112 6.82 -1.06 10.77
CA ASP A 112 8.14 -1.46 11.27
C ASP A 112 9.11 -1.94 10.17
N THR A 113 8.70 -1.87 8.91
CA THR A 113 9.58 -2.22 7.78
C THR A 113 10.77 -1.26 7.72
N GLY A 114 11.98 -1.80 7.83
CA GLY A 114 13.23 -1.04 7.70
C GLY A 114 13.51 -0.58 6.26
N LEU A 115 14.13 0.59 6.13
CA LEU A 115 14.47 1.25 4.86
C LEU A 115 15.98 1.28 4.59
#